data_AF-A0A7C1NZG9-F1
#
_entry.id   AF-A0A7C1NZG9-F1
#
_cell.length_a   1.000
_cell.length_b   1.000
_cell.length_c   1.000
_cell.angle_alpha   90.00
_cell.angle_beta   90.00
_cell.angle_gamma   90.00
#
_symmetry.space_group_name_H-M   'P 1'
#
loop_
_entity.id
_entity.type
_entity.pdbx_description
1 polymer ?
#
loop_
_entity_poly.entity_id
_entity_poly.type
_entity_poly.pdbx_seq_one_letter_code
_entity_poly.pdbx_strand_id
1 'polypeptide(L)'
;MTSPTAAVLIIGDEVLSGRTQDTNLNTIARFVGALGIDLMEARTVGDRTEQIVDSLNALRATHDYVFTTGGIGPTHDDITADAVATAFGVALPEHPEAVAIL
;
A
#
# COMPACT_ATOMS: atom_id res chain seq x y z
N MET A 1 -6.65 -22.06 15.92
CA MET A 1 -6.00 -20.75 15.70
C MET A 1 -6.58 -20.21 14.41
N THR A 2 -7.11 -18.99 14.42
CA THR A 2 -7.55 -18.31 13.20
C THR A 2 -6.33 -17.97 12.35
N SER A 3 -6.43 -18.15 11.03
CA SER A 3 -5.39 -17.72 10.09
C SER A 3 -5.16 -16.21 10.23
N PRO A 4 -3.91 -15.72 10.12
CA PRO A 4 -3.67 -14.29 9.98
C PRO A 4 -4.37 -13.73 8.75
N THR A 5 -4.80 -12.49 8.83
CA THR A 5 -5.55 -11.79 7.78
C THR A 5 -4.70 -10.72 7.11
N ALA A 6 -4.97 -10.45 5.83
CA ALA A 6 -4.32 -9.39 5.08
C ALA A 6 -5.32 -8.53 4.30
N ALA A 7 -4.88 -7.31 3.99
CA ALA A 7 -5.50 -6.46 2.98
C ALA A 7 -4.46 -5.89 2.01
N VAL A 8 -4.89 -5.51 0.80
CA VAL A 8 -4.07 -4.76 -0.18
C VAL A 8 -4.67 -3.38 -0.41
N LEU A 9 -3.84 -2.34 -0.31
CA LEU A 9 -4.15 -0.97 -0.71
C LEU A 9 -3.38 -0.63 -2.00
N ILE A 10 -4.10 -0.58 -3.11
CA ILE A 10 -3.56 -0.24 -4.42
C ILE A 10 -3.70 1.28 -4.61
N ILE A 11 -2.60 1.97 -4.88
CA ILE A 11 -2.52 3.43 -4.98
C ILE A 11 -2.10 3.77 -6.41
N GLY A 12 -2.94 4.53 -7.12
CA GLY A 12 -2.62 5.00 -8.47
C GLY A 12 -3.85 5.41 -9.27
N ASP A 13 -3.87 6.65 -9.76
CA ASP A 13 -4.92 7.19 -10.63
C ASP A 13 -5.01 6.45 -11.99
N GLU A 14 -3.92 5.89 -12.48
CA GLU A 14 -3.87 5.07 -13.69
C GLU A 14 -4.61 3.73 -13.53
N VAL A 15 -4.64 3.17 -12.31
CA VAL A 15 -5.44 1.99 -11.99
C VAL A 15 -6.92 2.36 -11.94
N LEU A 16 -7.27 3.44 -11.23
CA LEU A 16 -8.66 3.92 -11.15
C LEU A 16 -9.25 4.34 -12.49
N SER A 17 -8.44 4.96 -13.36
CA SER A 17 -8.85 5.37 -14.70
C SER A 17 -8.87 4.21 -15.71
N GLY A 18 -8.41 3.02 -15.31
CA GLY A 18 -8.32 1.85 -16.19
C GLY A 18 -7.24 1.95 -17.28
N ARG A 19 -6.35 2.94 -17.21
CA ARG A 19 -5.20 3.06 -18.13
C ARG A 19 -4.22 1.90 -17.92
N THR A 20 -4.09 1.46 -16.68
CA THR A 20 -3.25 0.33 -16.28
C THR A 20 -4.11 -0.71 -15.61
N GLN A 21 -3.98 -1.96 -16.05
CA GLN A 21 -4.58 -3.10 -15.35
C GLN A 21 -3.71 -3.46 -14.15
N ASP A 22 -4.31 -3.51 -12.95
CA ASP A 22 -3.60 -4.01 -11.78
C ASP A 22 -3.24 -5.50 -11.94
N THR A 23 -1.98 -5.80 -11.71
CA THR A 23 -1.44 -7.18 -11.65
C THR A 23 -0.81 -7.50 -10.29
N ASN A 24 -0.68 -6.51 -9.41
CA ASN A 24 -0.05 -6.67 -8.10
C ASN A 24 -0.95 -7.47 -7.16
N LEU A 25 -2.27 -7.23 -7.17
CA LEU A 25 -3.21 -7.94 -6.32
C LEU A 25 -3.12 -9.46 -6.50
N ASN A 26 -3.09 -9.93 -7.75
CA ASN A 26 -3.00 -11.37 -8.03
C ASN A 26 -1.69 -11.96 -7.47
N THR A 27 -0.58 -11.25 -7.64
CA THR A 27 0.73 -11.68 -7.16
C THR A 27 0.76 -11.77 -5.63
N ILE A 28 0.26 -10.73 -4.94
CA ILE A 28 0.20 -10.69 -3.48
C ILE A 28 -0.72 -11.78 -2.95
N ALA A 29 -1.94 -11.93 -3.52
CA ALA A 29 -2.90 -12.95 -3.11
C ALA A 29 -2.32 -14.37 -3.17
N ARG A 30 -1.60 -14.69 -4.25
CA ARG A 30 -0.94 -16.00 -4.40
C ARG A 30 0.20 -16.18 -3.41
N PHE A 31 0.99 -15.13 -3.17
CA PHE A 31 2.11 -15.17 -2.23
C PHE A 31 1.62 -15.40 -0.79
N VAL A 32 0.68 -14.57 -0.31
CA VAL A 32 0.19 -14.67 1.08
C VAL A 32 -0.68 -15.91 1.30
N GLY A 33 -1.46 -16.33 0.29
CA GLY A 33 -2.24 -17.56 0.36
C GLY A 33 -1.37 -18.82 0.50
N ALA A 34 -0.19 -18.85 -0.15
CA ALA A 34 0.77 -19.94 0.03
C ALA A 34 1.38 -19.98 1.46
N LEU A 35 1.32 -18.87 2.20
CA LEU A 35 1.76 -18.77 3.59
C LEU A 35 0.62 -19.04 4.60
N GLY A 36 -0.59 -19.35 4.13
CA GLY A 36 -1.76 -19.55 4.99
C GLY A 36 -2.32 -18.26 5.59
N ILE A 37 -2.10 -17.13 4.92
CA ILE A 37 -2.66 -15.82 5.28
C ILE A 37 -3.89 -15.57 4.40
N ASP A 38 -5.02 -15.27 5.02
CA ASP A 38 -6.26 -15.01 4.31
C ASP A 38 -6.30 -13.55 3.85
N LEU A 39 -6.28 -13.32 2.53
CA LEU A 39 -6.46 -11.99 1.96
C LEU A 39 -7.95 -11.65 1.93
N MET A 40 -8.37 -10.72 2.79
CA MET A 40 -9.78 -10.44 3.07
C MET A 40 -10.34 -9.22 2.33
N GLU A 41 -9.50 -8.23 2.04
CA GLU A 41 -9.90 -7.00 1.39
C GLU A 41 -8.83 -6.52 0.41
N ALA A 42 -9.26 -5.95 -0.72
CA ALA A 42 -8.42 -5.15 -1.59
C ALA A 42 -9.14 -3.85 -1.89
N ARG A 43 -8.44 -2.73 -1.80
CA ARG A 43 -8.98 -1.39 -2.04
C ARG A 43 -8.07 -0.62 -2.99
N THR A 44 -8.65 0.01 -3.99
CA THR A 44 -7.95 0.92 -4.89
C THR A 44 -8.30 2.37 -4.55
N VAL A 45 -7.30 3.23 -4.43
CA VAL A 45 -7.43 4.68 -4.21
C VAL A 45 -6.52 5.43 -5.18
N GLY A 46 -6.77 6.73 -5.36
CA GLY A 46 -5.89 7.57 -6.16
C GLY A 46 -4.79 8.22 -5.34
N ASP A 47 -3.94 8.98 -6.01
CA ASP A 47 -2.76 9.65 -5.45
C ASP A 47 -3.13 10.91 -4.67
N ARG A 48 -3.87 10.72 -3.56
CA ARG A 48 -4.25 11.77 -2.63
C ARG A 48 -3.94 11.33 -1.21
N THR A 49 -3.17 12.13 -0.48
CA THR A 49 -2.74 11.82 0.89
C THR A 49 -3.90 11.43 1.80
N GLU A 50 -5.00 12.18 1.80
CA GLU A 50 -6.17 11.89 2.63
C GLU A 50 -6.79 10.52 2.31
N GLN A 51 -6.94 10.18 1.02
CA GLN A 51 -7.51 8.89 0.61
C GLN A 51 -6.62 7.72 1.02
N ILE A 52 -5.31 7.87 0.88
CA ILE A 52 -4.32 6.87 1.28
C ILE A 52 -4.34 6.69 2.80
N VAL A 53 -4.28 7.79 3.57
CA VAL A 53 -4.26 7.79 5.04
C VAL A 53 -5.54 7.16 5.59
N ASP A 54 -6.72 7.58 5.14
CA ASP A 54 -7.99 7.08 5.64
C ASP A 54 -8.17 5.60 5.31
N SER A 55 -7.79 5.19 4.09
CA SER A 55 -7.86 3.79 3.68
C SER A 55 -6.88 2.91 4.45
N LEU A 56 -5.64 3.35 4.60
CA LEU A 56 -4.63 2.63 5.39
C LEU A 56 -5.08 2.49 6.85
N ASN A 57 -5.61 3.56 7.45
CA ASN A 57 -6.14 3.54 8.81
C ASN A 57 -7.31 2.57 8.97
N ALA A 58 -8.26 2.57 8.03
CA ALA A 58 -9.38 1.65 8.05
C ALA A 58 -8.92 0.19 7.91
N LEU A 59 -8.02 -0.10 6.97
CA LEU A 59 -7.52 -1.46 6.73
C LEU A 59 -6.68 -1.99 7.89
N ARG A 60 -5.74 -1.19 8.42
CA ARG A 60 -4.84 -1.63 9.51
C ARG A 60 -5.56 -1.82 10.85
N ALA A 61 -6.76 -1.24 11.01
CA ALA A 61 -7.57 -1.41 12.21
C ALA A 61 -8.24 -2.80 12.27
N THR A 62 -8.39 -3.49 11.14
CA THR A 62 -9.19 -4.72 11.02
C THR A 62 -8.42 -5.92 10.44
N HIS A 63 -7.18 -5.74 9.97
CA HIS A 63 -6.36 -6.78 9.36
C HIS A 63 -4.98 -6.86 10.02
N ASP A 64 -4.41 -8.06 10.11
CA ASP A 64 -3.08 -8.26 10.70
C ASP A 64 -1.96 -7.69 9.80
N TYR A 65 -2.13 -7.77 8.48
CA TYR A 65 -1.20 -7.24 7.49
C TYR A 65 -1.89 -6.29 6.50
N VAL A 66 -1.20 -5.22 6.11
CA VAL A 66 -1.62 -4.36 5.00
C VAL A 66 -0.45 -4.20 4.04
N PHE A 67 -0.68 -4.55 2.78
CA PHE A 67 0.28 -4.36 1.69
C PHE A 67 -0.13 -3.13 0.88
N THR A 68 0.79 -2.18 0.65
CA THR A 68 0.57 -1.05 -0.25
C THR A 68 1.30 -1.28 -1.58
N THR A 69 0.73 -0.83 -2.69
CA THR A 69 1.38 -0.86 -4.01
C THR A 69 1.19 0.45 -4.75
N GLY A 70 2.19 0.89 -5.51
CA GLY A 70 2.14 2.15 -6.27
C GLY A 70 2.55 3.37 -5.43
N GLY A 71 2.85 4.48 -6.12
CA GLY A 71 3.19 5.77 -5.50
C GLY A 71 4.53 5.82 -4.75
N ILE A 72 5.54 5.07 -5.19
CA ILE A 72 6.89 4.99 -4.56
C ILE A 72 8.05 5.34 -5.50
N GLY A 73 7.76 5.80 -6.71
CA GLY A 73 8.77 6.28 -7.65
C GLY A 73 9.24 7.72 -7.38
N PRO A 74 9.91 8.35 -8.35
CA PRO A 74 10.49 9.68 -8.20
C PRO A 74 9.58 10.83 -8.69
N THR A 75 8.31 10.59 -9.03
CA THR A 75 7.42 11.64 -9.56
C THR A 75 6.66 12.36 -8.44
N HIS A 76 6.03 13.50 -8.78
CA HIS A 76 5.34 14.35 -7.79
C HIS A 76 4.06 13.70 -7.21
N ASP A 77 3.51 12.73 -7.93
CA ASP A 77 2.37 11.90 -7.54
C ASP A 77 2.80 10.64 -6.77
N ASP A 78 4.10 10.34 -6.66
CA ASP A 78 4.61 9.24 -5.83
C ASP A 78 4.66 9.63 -4.34
N ILE A 79 3.49 9.62 -3.70
CA ILE A 79 3.31 10.14 -2.32
C ILE A 79 3.00 9.06 -1.27
N THR A 80 3.14 7.77 -1.60
CA THR A 80 2.75 6.67 -0.70
C THR A 80 3.55 6.67 0.58
N ALA A 81 4.87 6.89 0.52
CA ALA A 81 5.73 6.88 1.70
C ALA A 81 5.37 8.02 2.67
N ASP A 82 5.16 9.24 2.15
CA ASP A 82 4.72 10.40 2.94
C ASP A 82 3.35 10.21 3.57
N ALA A 83 2.40 9.63 2.82
CA ALA A 83 1.07 9.32 3.33
C ALA A 83 1.11 8.24 4.43
N VAL A 84 1.95 7.21 4.27
CA VAL A 84 2.18 6.21 5.33
C VAL A 84 2.78 6.89 6.57
N ALA A 85 3.82 7.71 6.42
CA ALA A 85 4.41 8.43 7.55
C ALA A 85 3.37 9.29 8.28
N THR A 86 2.52 9.99 7.52
CA THR A 86 1.39 10.78 8.04
C THR A 86 0.40 9.92 8.82
N ALA A 87 -0.01 8.76 8.30
CA ALA A 87 -0.95 7.86 8.96
C ALA A 87 -0.40 7.29 10.29
N PHE A 88 0.92 7.14 10.39
CA PHE A 88 1.59 6.68 11.61
C PHE A 88 2.02 7.82 12.54
N GLY A 89 1.87 9.09 12.12
CA GLY A 89 2.28 10.25 12.90
C GLY A 89 3.80 10.30 13.13
N VAL A 90 4.59 9.81 12.18
CA VAL A 90 6.06 9.75 12.25
C VAL A 90 6.69 10.66 11.21
N ALA A 91 7.92 11.09 11.48
CA ALA A 91 8.73 11.79 10.47
C ALA A 91 9.31 10.79 9.45
N LEU A 92 9.52 11.24 8.22
CA LEU A 92 10.17 10.48 7.15
C LEU A 92 11.38 11.25 6.60
N PRO A 93 12.52 11.27 7.32
CA PRO A 93 13.75 11.84 6.80
C PRO A 93 14.39 10.92 5.75
N GLU A 94 15.24 11.48 4.89
CA GLU A 94 16.08 10.70 3.99
C GLU A 94 16.98 9.72 4.77
N HIS A 95 17.00 8.47 4.34
CA HIS A 95 17.86 7.46 4.93
C HIS A 95 19.23 7.47 4.24
N PRO A 96 20.37 7.62 4.97
CA PRO A 96 21.69 7.75 4.34
C PRO A 96 22.05 6.61 3.38
N GLU A 97 21.70 5.37 3.71
CA GLU A 97 21.96 4.22 2.84
C GLU A 97 21.06 4.19 1.61
N ALA A 98 19.82 4.71 1.71
CA ALA A 98 18.91 4.78 0.57
C ALA A 98 19.37 5.86 -0.42
N VAL A 99 19.90 6.98 0.09
CA VAL A 99 20.49 8.04 -0.75
C VAL A 99 21.78 7.56 -1.43
N ALA A 100 22.59 6.73 -0.77
CA ALA A 100 23.85 6.24 -1.31
C ALA A 100 23.70 5.28 -2.50
N ILE A 101 22.50 4.73 -2.74
CA ILE A 101 22.22 3.81 -3.86
C ILE A 101 21.49 4.46 -5.04
N LEU A 102 21.26 5.78 -4.99
CA LEU A 102 20.76 6.59 -6.12
C LEU A 102 21.88 6.88 -7.13
#